data_AF-A0A940TTC7-F1
#
_entry.id   AF-A0A940TTC7-F1
#
_cell.length_a   1.000
_cell.length_b   1.000
_cell.length_c   1.000
_cell.angle_alpha   90.00
_cell.angle_beta   90.00
_cell.angle_gamma   90.00
#
_symmetry.space_group_name_H-M   'P 1'
#
loop_
_entity.id
_entity.type
_entity.pdbx_description
1 polymer ?
#
loop_
_entity_poly.entity_id
_entity_poly.type
_entity_poly.pdbx_seq_one_letter_code
_entity_poly.pdbx_strand_id
1 'polypeptide(L)'
;MKKIFPIHGIFGIILLLLSEMFLFKKVDPFFSWFYCFAWWSYIFIVDAVIYRLKGNSLILSRTKEFFLMIPWSLFIWLIFEAANLSLENWYYINLPHSRAERWVGYAIAYGTVLPGMFETTELLETCIFKSTPHQLPLPSGERGRVRNGHIVLILLGVLSLSLSVLIPEYFFPLIWLGFIFLLEPFNYRFGSKSLLRVLEEGKPQKIYLLLIAGLICGLLWEFWNFWAPSKWIYMEGI
;
A
#
# COMPACT_ATOMS: atom_id res chain seq x y z
N MET A 1 27.73 -4.28 -16.14
CA MET A 1 27.19 -3.20 -17.01
C MET A 1 26.09 -2.48 -16.22
N LYS A 2 26.21 -1.16 -15.97
CA LYS A 2 25.14 -0.40 -15.28
C LYS A 2 23.90 -0.39 -16.18
N LYS A 3 22.79 -1.00 -15.74
CA LYS A 3 21.54 -0.99 -16.50
C LYS A 3 21.09 0.47 -16.69
N ILE A 4 20.63 0.82 -17.90
CA ILE A 4 20.11 2.15 -18.22
C ILE A 4 18.86 2.39 -17.36
N PHE A 5 18.69 3.60 -16.84
CA PHE A 5 17.52 3.94 -16.05
C PHE A 5 16.27 3.96 -16.95
N PRO A 6 15.20 3.22 -16.62
CA PRO A 6 14.01 3.14 -17.46
C PRO A 6 13.35 4.48 -17.76
N ILE A 7 12.78 4.60 -18.97
CA ILE A 7 12.10 5.82 -19.44
C ILE A 7 10.91 6.18 -18.54
N HIS A 8 10.15 5.19 -18.06
CA HIS A 8 9.00 5.45 -17.17
C HIS A 8 9.43 6.11 -15.86
N GLY A 9 10.64 5.80 -15.34
CA GLY A 9 11.18 6.47 -14.17
C GLY A 9 11.50 7.93 -14.43
N ILE A 10 12.09 8.25 -15.60
CA ILE A 10 12.34 9.64 -16.01
C ILE A 10 11.01 10.39 -16.14
N PHE A 11 10.02 9.76 -16.76
CA PHE A 11 8.67 10.30 -16.83
C PHE A 11 8.08 10.57 -15.45
N GLY A 12 8.21 9.64 -14.50
CA GLY A 12 7.78 9.83 -13.10
C GLY A 12 8.47 11.03 -12.44
N ILE A 13 9.78 11.21 -12.62
CA ILE A 13 10.50 12.38 -12.07
C ILE A 13 9.94 13.68 -12.66
N ILE A 14 9.79 13.75 -13.98
CA ILE A 14 9.26 14.94 -14.66
C ILE A 14 7.83 15.21 -14.20
N LEU A 15 7.00 14.17 -14.12
CA LEU A 15 5.61 14.28 -13.70
C LEU A 15 5.48 14.80 -12.26
N LEU A 16 6.31 14.30 -11.33
CA LEU A 16 6.31 14.78 -9.96
C LEU A 16 6.69 16.26 -9.88
N LEU A 17 7.81 16.65 -10.52
CA LEU A 17 8.27 18.04 -10.52
C LEU A 17 7.26 19.00 -11.16
N LEU A 18 6.64 18.59 -12.28
CA LEU A 18 5.58 19.37 -12.91
C LEU A 18 4.35 19.47 -12.01
N SER A 19 3.96 18.37 -11.35
CA SER A 19 2.81 18.36 -10.44
C SER A 19 3.02 19.28 -9.23
N GLU A 20 4.21 19.30 -8.64
CA GLU A 20 4.57 20.20 -7.55
C GLU A 20 4.58 21.66 -8.02
N MET A 21 5.20 21.95 -9.17
CA MET A 21 5.22 23.31 -9.71
C MET A 21 3.81 23.83 -10.02
N PHE A 22 2.95 23.01 -10.62
CA PHE A 22 1.59 23.39 -10.98
C PHE A 22 0.62 23.39 -9.79
N LEU A 23 0.90 22.62 -8.74
CA LEU A 23 0.22 22.74 -7.45
C LEU A 23 0.37 24.16 -6.89
N PHE A 24 1.59 24.70 -6.82
CA PHE A 24 1.81 26.06 -6.30
C PHE A 24 1.22 27.15 -7.21
N LYS A 25 1.19 26.92 -8.52
CA LYS A 25 0.54 27.82 -9.49
C LYS A 25 -0.98 27.66 -9.58
N LYS A 26 -1.57 26.71 -8.86
CA LYS A 26 -2.99 26.38 -8.88
C LYS A 26 -3.53 26.10 -10.28
N VAL A 27 -2.77 25.32 -11.06
CA VAL A 27 -3.13 24.97 -12.45
C VAL A 27 -3.76 23.58 -12.49
N ASP A 28 -5.00 23.51 -12.97
CA ASP A 28 -5.68 22.24 -13.22
C ASP A 28 -5.13 21.50 -14.46
N PRO A 29 -5.14 20.15 -14.48
CA PRO A 29 -5.68 19.25 -13.46
C PRO A 29 -4.73 18.95 -12.29
N PHE A 30 -3.48 19.44 -12.32
CA PHE A 30 -2.46 19.13 -11.31
C PHE A 30 -2.83 19.66 -9.93
N PHE A 31 -3.50 20.79 -9.85
CA PHE A 31 -4.01 21.33 -8.59
C PHE A 31 -5.09 20.42 -7.99
N SER A 32 -6.17 20.14 -8.71
CA SER A 32 -7.26 19.29 -8.20
C SER A 32 -6.85 17.84 -7.94
N TRP A 33 -5.96 17.27 -8.76
CA TRP A 33 -5.59 15.85 -8.70
C TRP A 33 -4.14 15.59 -8.28
N PHE A 34 -3.52 16.54 -7.55
CA PHE A 34 -2.12 16.46 -7.12
C PHE A 34 -1.76 15.10 -6.49
N TYR A 35 -2.61 14.63 -5.57
CA TYR A 35 -2.43 13.36 -4.87
C TYR A 35 -2.23 12.17 -5.83
N CYS A 36 -3.02 12.11 -6.91
CA CYS A 36 -2.91 11.07 -7.91
C CYS A 36 -1.57 11.17 -8.66
N PHE A 37 -1.19 12.38 -9.09
CA PHE A 37 0.06 12.59 -9.82
C PHE A 37 1.28 12.24 -8.96
N ALA A 38 1.27 12.61 -7.68
CA ALA A 38 2.37 12.33 -6.76
C ALA A 38 2.59 10.82 -6.58
N TRP A 39 1.53 10.06 -6.29
CA TRP A 39 1.62 8.62 -6.09
C TRP A 39 2.05 7.84 -7.33
N TRP A 40 1.47 8.14 -8.49
CA TRP A 40 1.84 7.45 -9.73
C TRP A 40 3.27 7.78 -10.14
N SER A 41 3.71 9.03 -9.92
CA SER A 41 5.10 9.40 -10.12
C SER A 41 6.04 8.62 -9.21
N TYR A 42 5.70 8.49 -7.93
CA TYR A 42 6.46 7.69 -6.97
C TYR A 42 6.59 6.24 -7.39
N ILE A 43 5.47 5.59 -7.75
CA ILE A 43 5.45 4.20 -8.23
C ILE A 43 6.40 4.02 -9.42
N PHE A 44 6.33 4.91 -10.42
CA PHE A 44 7.21 4.84 -11.59
C PHE A 44 8.69 5.06 -11.25
N ILE A 45 9.00 5.99 -10.35
CA ILE A 45 10.37 6.25 -9.92
C ILE A 45 10.93 5.03 -9.18
N VAL A 46 10.17 4.47 -8.24
CA VAL A 46 10.60 3.34 -7.43
C VAL A 46 10.81 2.09 -8.29
N ASP A 47 9.88 1.75 -9.18
CA ASP A 47 10.04 0.61 -10.09
C ASP A 47 11.31 0.74 -10.94
N ALA A 48 11.55 1.94 -11.49
CA ALA A 48 12.73 2.22 -12.31
C ALA A 48 14.04 2.09 -11.50
N VAL A 49 14.03 2.50 -10.24
CA VAL A 49 15.18 2.30 -9.32
C VAL A 49 15.40 0.81 -9.06
N ILE A 50 14.35 0.06 -8.74
CA ILE A 50 14.44 -1.41 -8.53
C ILE A 50 14.97 -2.10 -9.77
N TYR A 51 14.46 -1.75 -10.96
CA TYR A 51 14.94 -2.29 -12.23
C TYR A 51 16.41 -1.94 -12.47
N ARG A 52 16.87 -0.75 -12.09
CA ARG A 52 18.29 -0.41 -12.21
C ARG A 52 19.17 -1.24 -11.27
N LEU A 53 18.68 -1.55 -10.07
CA LEU A 53 19.43 -2.26 -9.03
C LEU A 53 19.47 -3.79 -9.25
N LYS A 54 18.32 -4.40 -9.54
CA LYS A 54 18.15 -5.87 -9.70
C LYS A 54 17.88 -6.26 -11.16
N GLY A 55 17.25 -5.36 -11.92
CA GLY A 55 16.75 -5.53 -13.29
C GLY A 55 15.75 -6.65 -13.48
N ASN A 56 14.96 -6.81 -12.43
CA ASN A 56 13.61 -7.31 -12.47
C ASN A 56 12.76 -6.31 -11.68
N SER A 57 11.63 -5.86 -12.21
CA SER A 57 10.71 -4.93 -11.55
C SER A 57 9.25 -5.28 -11.86
N LEU A 58 8.28 -4.70 -11.15
CA LEU A 58 6.87 -5.05 -11.37
C LEU A 58 6.38 -4.54 -12.73
N ILE A 59 6.65 -3.29 -13.08
CA ILE A 59 6.14 -2.67 -14.31
C ILE A 59 6.79 -3.29 -15.55
N LEU A 60 8.10 -3.54 -15.53
CA LEU A 60 8.82 -4.02 -16.73
C LEU A 60 8.90 -5.54 -16.86
N SER A 61 9.02 -6.26 -15.74
CA SER A 61 9.29 -7.71 -15.78
C SER A 61 8.08 -8.55 -15.37
N ARG A 62 7.21 -8.01 -14.50
CA ARG A 62 5.99 -8.68 -14.01
C ARG A 62 4.75 -7.85 -14.30
N THR A 63 4.68 -7.28 -15.50
CA THR A 63 3.66 -6.31 -15.91
C THR A 63 2.23 -6.77 -15.67
N LYS A 64 1.96 -8.08 -15.85
CA LYS A 64 0.64 -8.66 -15.56
C LYS A 64 0.29 -8.60 -14.08
N GLU A 65 1.24 -8.88 -13.19
CA GLU A 65 1.04 -8.77 -11.74
C GLU A 65 0.72 -7.32 -11.37
N PHE A 66 1.49 -6.36 -11.91
CA PHE A 66 1.26 -4.94 -11.71
C PHE A 66 -0.15 -4.50 -12.11
N PHE A 67 -0.60 -4.83 -13.32
CA PHE A 67 -1.95 -4.45 -13.78
C PHE A 67 -3.07 -5.16 -13.03
N LEU A 68 -2.84 -6.37 -12.51
CA LEU A 68 -3.81 -7.05 -11.65
C LEU A 68 -3.89 -6.40 -10.25
N MET A 69 -2.80 -5.81 -9.76
CA MET A 69 -2.80 -5.14 -8.46
C MET A 69 -3.70 -3.90 -8.41
N ILE A 70 -3.82 -3.16 -9.52
CA ILE A 70 -4.62 -1.92 -9.58
C ILE A 70 -6.12 -2.17 -9.26
N PRO A 71 -6.84 -3.08 -9.95
CA PRO A 71 -8.25 -3.35 -9.63
C PRO A 71 -8.41 -3.99 -8.24
N TRP A 72 -7.47 -4.80 -7.79
CA TRP A 72 -7.48 -5.33 -6.42
C TRP A 72 -7.29 -4.23 -5.37
N SER A 73 -6.41 -3.28 -5.64
CA SER A 73 -6.17 -2.10 -4.79
C SER A 73 -7.44 -1.27 -4.65
N LEU A 74 -8.09 -0.99 -5.78
CA LEU A 74 -9.38 -0.30 -5.83
C LEU A 74 -10.45 -1.06 -5.05
N PHE A 75 -10.60 -2.36 -5.29
CA PHE A 75 -11.59 -3.20 -4.60
C PHE A 75 -11.39 -3.19 -3.08
N ILE A 76 -10.14 -3.37 -2.63
CA ILE A 76 -9.81 -3.36 -1.20
C ILE A 76 -10.12 -1.98 -0.59
N TRP A 77 -9.75 -0.89 -1.27
CA TRP A 77 -10.07 0.44 -0.76
C TRP A 77 -11.58 0.69 -0.67
N LEU A 78 -12.36 0.21 -1.64
CA LEU A 78 -13.82 0.33 -1.61
C LEU A 78 -14.46 -0.43 -0.42
N ILE A 79 -13.84 -1.49 0.09
CA ILE A 79 -14.29 -2.15 1.33
C ILE A 79 -14.14 -1.19 2.52
N PHE A 80 -13.02 -0.46 2.59
CA PHE A 80 -12.77 0.52 3.65
C PHE A 80 -13.67 1.75 3.50
N GLU A 81 -13.92 2.23 2.29
CA GLU A 81 -14.92 3.28 2.04
C GLU A 81 -16.33 2.83 2.47
N ALA A 82 -16.72 1.59 2.15
CA ALA A 82 -18.01 1.06 2.57
C ALA A 82 -18.13 0.97 4.10
N ALA A 83 -17.05 0.61 4.80
CA ALA A 83 -17.01 0.67 6.25
C ALA A 83 -17.09 2.12 6.77
N ASN A 84 -16.39 3.04 6.11
CA ASN A 84 -16.37 4.46 6.45
C ASN A 84 -17.75 5.13 6.29
N LEU A 85 -18.65 4.61 5.44
CA LEU A 85 -20.04 5.09 5.39
C LEU A 85 -20.78 4.94 6.73
N SER A 86 -20.39 3.98 7.56
CA SER A 86 -20.98 3.76 8.89
C SER A 86 -20.14 4.38 10.00
N LEU A 87 -18.81 4.43 9.82
CA LEU A 87 -17.87 4.88 10.84
C LEU A 87 -17.62 6.39 10.79
N GLU A 88 -17.90 7.02 9.65
CA GLU A 88 -17.75 8.45 9.37
C GLU A 88 -16.36 9.01 9.77
N ASN A 89 -15.30 8.20 9.67
CA ASN A 89 -14.00 8.53 10.20
C ASN A 89 -13.20 9.53 9.33
N TRP A 90 -13.41 9.52 8.01
CA TRP A 90 -12.86 10.53 7.11
C TRP A 90 -13.87 11.00 6.06
N TYR A 91 -13.68 12.22 5.57
CA TYR A 91 -14.47 12.75 4.45
C TYR A 91 -13.61 13.55 3.50
N TYR A 92 -14.00 13.56 2.23
CA TYR A 92 -13.27 14.25 1.17
C TYR A 92 -13.76 15.69 0.99
N ILE A 93 -12.82 16.63 0.91
CA ILE A 93 -13.08 18.06 0.71
C ILE A 93 -12.48 18.57 -0.60
N ASN A 94 -13.00 19.69 -1.10
CA ASN A 94 -12.51 20.39 -2.30
C ASN A 94 -12.41 19.51 -3.56
N LEU A 95 -13.30 18.53 -3.71
CA LEU A 95 -13.35 17.68 -4.90
C LEU A 95 -14.04 18.39 -6.08
N PRO A 96 -13.62 18.16 -7.33
CA PRO A 96 -14.25 18.74 -8.52
C PRO A 96 -15.76 18.53 -8.55
N HIS A 97 -16.55 19.47 -9.08
CA HIS A 97 -18.03 19.37 -9.02
C HIS A 97 -18.61 18.18 -9.80
N SER A 98 -17.91 17.74 -10.87
CA SER A 98 -18.37 16.65 -11.73
C SER A 98 -18.29 15.29 -11.02
N ARG A 99 -19.43 14.60 -10.90
CA ARG A 99 -19.47 13.24 -10.32
C ARG A 99 -18.65 12.24 -11.13
N ALA A 100 -18.69 12.33 -12.46
CA ALA A 100 -17.93 11.42 -13.33
C ALA A 100 -16.42 11.61 -13.12
N GLU A 101 -15.98 12.88 -13.01
CA GLU A 101 -14.58 13.20 -12.75
C GLU A 101 -14.13 12.67 -11.38
N ARG A 102 -14.95 12.82 -10.34
CA ARG A 102 -14.67 12.26 -9.01
C ARG A 102 -14.45 10.75 -9.05
N TRP A 103 -15.35 10.01 -9.69
CA TRP A 103 -15.24 8.55 -9.77
C TRP A 103 -13.99 8.09 -10.51
N VAL A 104 -13.59 8.80 -11.58
CA VAL A 104 -12.33 8.54 -12.29
C VAL A 104 -11.15 8.82 -11.37
N GLY A 105 -11.13 9.98 -10.69
CA GLY A 105 -10.05 10.32 -9.78
C GLY A 105 -9.93 9.38 -8.57
N TYR A 106 -11.05 8.94 -8.01
CA TYR A 106 -11.08 7.91 -6.97
C TYR A 106 -10.49 6.59 -7.47
N ALA A 107 -10.89 6.13 -8.65
CA ALA A 107 -10.33 4.90 -9.22
C ALA A 107 -8.80 4.99 -9.42
N ILE A 108 -8.31 6.16 -9.87
CA ILE A 108 -6.89 6.42 -10.06
C ILE A 108 -6.15 6.48 -8.71
N ALA A 109 -6.71 7.13 -7.70
CA ALA A 109 -6.12 7.24 -6.37
C ALA A 109 -6.11 5.89 -5.63
N TYR A 110 -7.24 5.19 -5.57
CA TYR A 110 -7.37 3.92 -4.85
C TYR A 110 -6.53 2.81 -5.52
N GLY A 111 -6.27 2.95 -6.81
CA GLY A 111 -5.39 2.05 -7.56
C GLY A 111 -3.92 2.08 -7.14
N THR A 112 -3.47 3.05 -6.33
CA THR A 112 -2.04 3.22 -5.99
C THR A 112 -1.61 2.49 -4.71
N VAL A 113 -2.54 2.11 -3.84
CA VAL A 113 -2.24 1.58 -2.49
C VAL A 113 -1.39 0.31 -2.58
N LEU A 114 -1.85 -0.72 -3.31
CA LEU A 114 -1.08 -1.96 -3.44
C LEU A 114 0.21 -1.75 -4.24
N PRO A 115 0.21 -1.12 -5.44
CA PRO A 115 1.45 -0.84 -6.15
C PRO A 115 2.49 -0.10 -5.28
N GLY A 116 2.09 0.98 -4.62
CA GLY A 116 2.98 1.76 -3.75
C GLY A 116 3.56 0.92 -2.62
N MET A 117 2.73 0.14 -1.93
CA MET A 117 3.19 -0.71 -0.83
C MET A 117 4.18 -1.79 -1.28
N PHE A 118 3.88 -2.50 -2.37
CA PHE A 118 4.73 -3.60 -2.83
C PHE A 118 6.01 -3.12 -3.53
N GLU A 119 5.97 -2.02 -4.28
CA GLU A 119 7.17 -1.37 -4.83
C GLU A 119 8.10 -0.91 -3.71
N THR A 120 7.55 -0.25 -2.68
CA THR A 120 8.35 0.18 -1.52
C THR A 120 8.97 -1.00 -0.79
N THR A 121 8.20 -2.09 -0.62
CA THR A 121 8.69 -3.32 0.02
C THR A 121 9.85 -3.93 -0.77
N GLU A 122 9.72 -4.02 -2.10
CA GLU A 122 10.79 -4.58 -2.95
C GLU A 122 12.01 -3.65 -3.06
N LEU A 123 11.82 -2.33 -3.01
CA LEU A 123 12.92 -1.37 -2.93
C LEU A 123 13.72 -1.57 -1.64
N LEU A 124 13.04 -1.65 -0.49
CA LEU A 124 13.69 -1.90 0.79
C LEU A 124 14.42 -3.25 0.77
N GLU A 125 13.79 -4.30 0.25
CA GLU A 125 14.41 -5.61 0.08
C GLU A 125 15.69 -5.51 -0.75
N THR A 126 15.64 -4.81 -1.89
CA THR A 126 16.77 -4.67 -2.81
C THR A 126 17.91 -3.84 -2.21
N CYS A 127 17.60 -2.80 -1.44
CA CYS A 127 18.58 -1.92 -0.81
C CYS A 127 19.26 -2.55 0.41
N ILE A 128 18.47 -3.22 1.28
CA ILE A 128 18.95 -3.82 2.54
C ILE A 128 19.64 -5.15 2.25
N PHE A 129 19.04 -6.00 1.43
CA PHE A 129 19.54 -7.33 1.10
C PHE A 129 20.11 -7.32 -0.30
N LYS A 130 21.20 -6.56 -0.51
CA LYS A 130 21.91 -6.47 -1.80
C LYS A 130 22.16 -7.86 -2.38
N SER A 131 21.35 -8.26 -3.37
CA SER A 131 21.53 -9.40 -4.27
C SER A 131 21.99 -10.72 -3.63
N THR A 132 21.61 -11.00 -2.38
CA THR A 132 21.81 -12.34 -1.80
C THR A 132 20.52 -13.13 -1.95
N PRO A 133 20.50 -14.26 -2.65
CA PRO A 133 19.37 -15.18 -2.59
C PRO A 133 19.28 -15.69 -1.15
N HIS A 134 18.42 -15.09 -0.33
CA HIS A 134 18.33 -15.43 1.08
C HIS A 134 17.65 -16.79 1.27
N GLN A 135 18.47 -17.81 1.49
CA GLN A 135 18.18 -18.89 2.42
C GLN A 135 19.08 -18.65 3.64
N LEU A 136 18.60 -17.88 4.62
CA LEU A 136 19.09 -18.05 6.00
C LEU A 136 18.06 -18.98 6.67
N PRO A 137 18.25 -20.31 6.63
CA PRO A 137 17.46 -21.19 7.47
C PRO A 137 17.82 -20.89 8.92
N LEU A 138 16.87 -20.32 9.67
CA LEU A 138 16.94 -20.40 11.13
C LEU A 138 16.80 -21.88 11.57
N PRO A 139 17.37 -22.28 12.72
CA PRO A 139 17.33 -23.66 13.16
C PRO A 139 15.88 -24.15 13.23
N SER A 140 15.62 -25.22 12.51
CA SER A 140 14.35 -25.96 12.46
C SER A 140 14.03 -26.56 13.83
N GLY A 141 13.47 -25.74 14.72
CA GLY A 141 13.11 -26.13 16.09
C GLY A 141 11.64 -25.91 16.47
N GLU A 142 10.90 -25.05 15.77
CA GLU A 142 9.55 -24.65 16.21
C GLU A 142 8.42 -24.95 15.21
N ARG A 143 8.58 -25.98 14.38
CA ARG A 143 7.56 -26.39 13.38
C ARG A 143 6.21 -26.80 14.00
N GLY A 144 6.17 -27.05 15.31
CA GLY A 144 4.96 -27.44 16.05
C GLY A 144 4.16 -26.28 16.68
N ARG A 145 4.71 -25.06 16.79
CA ARG A 145 4.08 -23.97 17.57
C ARG A 145 3.10 -23.11 16.76
N VAL A 146 3.18 -23.13 15.42
CA VAL A 146 2.39 -22.25 14.55
C VAL A 146 0.96 -22.76 14.28
N ARG A 147 0.68 -24.04 14.53
CA ARG A 147 -0.65 -24.63 14.29
C ARG A 147 -1.77 -24.02 15.16
N ASN A 148 -1.43 -23.48 16.33
CA ASN A 148 -2.38 -22.78 17.22
C ASN A 148 -2.50 -21.27 16.89
N GLY A 149 -1.61 -20.72 16.05
CA GLY A 149 -1.63 -19.30 15.70
C GLY A 149 -2.85 -18.90 14.87
N HIS A 150 -3.47 -19.84 14.15
CA HIS A 150 -4.58 -19.56 13.26
C HIS A 150 -5.83 -19.12 14.03
N ILE A 151 -6.17 -19.82 15.11
CA ILE A 151 -7.32 -19.46 15.96
C ILE A 151 -7.06 -18.11 16.63
N VAL A 152 -5.82 -17.88 17.10
CA VAL A 152 -5.43 -16.60 17.69
C VAL A 152 -5.58 -15.46 16.68
N LEU A 153 -5.13 -15.62 15.44
CA LEU A 153 -5.32 -14.62 14.39
C LEU A 153 -6.79 -14.38 14.07
N ILE A 154 -7.61 -15.43 13.98
CA ILE A 154 -9.06 -15.27 13.75
C ILE A 154 -9.69 -14.48 14.90
N LEU A 155 -9.37 -14.84 16.16
CA LEU A 155 -9.90 -14.14 17.34
C LEU A 155 -9.43 -12.68 17.38
N LEU A 156 -8.15 -12.41 17.11
CA LEU A 156 -7.62 -11.05 17.02
C LEU A 156 -8.28 -10.27 15.89
N GLY A 157 -8.52 -10.90 14.75
CA GLY A 157 -9.21 -10.30 13.61
C GLY A 157 -10.66 -9.95 13.93
N VAL A 158 -11.42 -10.88 14.50
CA VAL A 158 -12.80 -10.66 14.96
C VAL A 158 -12.84 -9.57 16.02
N LEU A 159 -11.95 -9.61 17.01
CA LEU A 159 -11.87 -8.61 18.06
C LEU A 159 -11.54 -7.23 17.50
N SER A 160 -10.56 -7.15 16.58
CA SER A 160 -10.15 -5.89 15.93
C SER A 160 -11.30 -5.27 15.14
N LEU A 161 -12.00 -6.07 14.33
CA LEU A 161 -13.18 -5.59 13.59
C LEU A 161 -14.33 -5.21 14.53
N SER A 162 -14.62 -6.03 15.54
CA SER A 162 -15.68 -5.76 16.51
C SER A 162 -15.41 -4.46 17.27
N LEU A 163 -14.19 -4.25 17.75
CA LEU A 163 -13.80 -3.02 18.44
C LEU A 163 -13.86 -1.81 17.50
N SER A 164 -13.41 -1.95 16.26
CA SER A 164 -13.47 -0.86 15.28
C SER A 164 -14.89 -0.40 14.96
N VAL A 165 -15.89 -1.29 15.08
CA VAL A 165 -17.31 -0.99 14.83
C VAL A 165 -18.04 -0.55 16.09
N LEU A 166 -17.75 -1.16 17.25
CA LEU A 166 -18.45 -0.88 18.50
C LEU A 166 -17.93 0.39 19.20
N ILE A 167 -16.64 0.69 19.07
CA ILE A 167 -15.98 1.83 19.70
C ILE A 167 -15.05 2.49 18.67
N PRO A 168 -15.60 3.05 17.57
CA PRO A 168 -14.82 3.57 16.46
C PRO A 168 -13.90 4.72 16.87
N GLU A 169 -14.32 5.55 17.84
CA GLU A 169 -13.57 6.72 18.34
C GLU A 169 -12.11 6.42 18.70
N TYR A 170 -11.83 5.23 19.23
CA TYR A 170 -10.48 4.83 19.65
C TYR A 170 -9.89 3.71 18.79
N PHE A 171 -10.74 2.79 18.33
CA PHE A 171 -10.29 1.55 17.72
C PHE A 171 -10.50 1.50 16.21
N PHE A 172 -10.87 2.62 15.58
CA PHE A 172 -10.95 2.72 14.13
C PHE A 172 -9.69 2.16 13.42
N PRO A 173 -8.44 2.49 13.84
CA PRO A 173 -7.25 1.99 13.13
C PRO A 173 -7.12 0.46 13.13
N LEU A 174 -7.83 -0.24 14.02
CA LEU A 174 -7.82 -1.71 14.04
C LEU A 174 -8.53 -2.33 12.85
N ILE A 175 -9.37 -1.59 12.11
CA ILE A 175 -10.05 -2.11 10.93
C ILE A 175 -9.06 -2.63 9.88
N TRP A 176 -7.94 -1.90 9.70
CA TRP A 176 -6.87 -2.27 8.76
C TRP A 176 -6.23 -3.61 9.14
N LEU A 177 -6.00 -3.83 10.44
CA LEU A 177 -5.40 -5.06 10.96
C LEU A 177 -6.39 -6.23 11.00
N GLY A 178 -7.67 -5.95 11.26
CA GLY A 178 -8.72 -6.95 11.36
C GLY A 178 -8.81 -7.81 10.11
N PHE A 179 -8.81 -7.19 8.93
CA PHE A 179 -8.81 -7.93 7.66
C PHE A 179 -7.53 -8.75 7.45
N ILE A 180 -6.36 -8.20 7.80
CA ILE A 180 -5.08 -8.91 7.67
C ILE A 180 -5.12 -10.20 8.51
N PHE A 181 -5.52 -10.09 9.78
CA PHE A 181 -5.56 -11.24 10.69
C PHE A 181 -6.64 -12.27 10.30
N LEU A 182 -7.78 -11.83 9.77
CA LEU A 182 -8.81 -12.75 9.32
C LEU A 182 -8.41 -13.50 8.05
N LEU A 183 -7.82 -12.82 7.06
CA LEU A 183 -7.49 -13.41 5.76
C LEU A 183 -6.27 -14.34 5.81
N GLU A 184 -5.33 -14.08 6.72
CA GLU A 184 -4.07 -14.81 6.80
C GLU A 184 -4.25 -16.33 7.04
N PRO A 185 -5.09 -16.80 7.99
CA PRO A 185 -5.43 -18.23 8.14
C PRO A 185 -6.07 -18.86 6.89
N PHE A 186 -6.91 -18.12 6.15
CA PHE A 186 -7.48 -18.61 4.89
C PHE A 186 -6.40 -18.74 3.82
N ASN A 187 -5.54 -17.73 3.66
CA ASN A 187 -4.41 -17.79 2.73
C ASN A 187 -3.50 -18.98 3.01
N TYR A 188 -3.21 -19.26 4.29
CA TYR A 188 -2.46 -20.43 4.70
C TYR A 188 -3.15 -21.73 4.27
N ARG A 189 -4.45 -21.87 4.57
CA ARG A 189 -5.23 -23.09 4.32
C ARG A 189 -5.37 -23.41 2.83
N PHE A 190 -5.56 -22.40 2.00
CA PHE A 190 -5.74 -22.56 0.55
C PHE A 190 -4.43 -22.62 -0.25
N GLY A 191 -3.28 -22.69 0.42
CA GLY A 191 -1.99 -22.84 -0.25
C GLY A 191 -1.40 -21.55 -0.80
N SER A 192 -2.10 -20.41 -0.68
CA SER A 192 -1.64 -19.09 -1.13
C SER A 192 -0.40 -18.59 -0.37
N LYS A 193 0.19 -17.48 -0.84
CA LYS A 193 1.26 -16.77 -0.11
C LYS A 193 0.71 -16.33 1.26
N SER A 194 1.38 -16.73 2.33
CA SER A 194 0.93 -16.56 3.72
C SER A 194 2.10 -16.06 4.57
N LEU A 195 1.85 -15.04 5.39
CA LEU A 195 2.81 -14.51 6.37
C LEU A 195 3.13 -15.52 7.48
N LEU A 196 2.14 -16.32 7.91
CA LEU A 196 2.35 -17.43 8.84
C LEU A 196 3.31 -18.47 8.27
N ARG A 197 3.16 -18.83 6.98
CA ARG A 197 4.08 -19.75 6.32
C ARG A 197 5.49 -19.16 6.22
N VAL A 198 5.61 -17.85 5.95
CA VAL A 198 6.90 -17.15 5.96
C VAL A 198 7.58 -17.20 7.34
N LEU A 199 6.81 -17.11 8.43
CA LEU A 199 7.31 -17.29 9.79
C LEU A 199 7.73 -18.75 10.04
N GLU A 200 6.95 -19.73 9.61
CA GLU A 200 7.29 -21.16 9.71
C GLU A 200 8.56 -21.53 8.93
N GLU A 201 8.78 -20.88 7.79
CA GLU A 201 10.00 -21.03 6.99
C GLU A 201 11.21 -20.31 7.60
N GLY A 202 11.05 -19.62 8.73
CA GLY A 202 12.12 -18.90 9.42
C GLY A 202 12.57 -17.63 8.69
N LYS A 203 11.70 -17.01 7.88
CA LYS A 203 12.01 -15.84 7.06
C LYS A 203 11.23 -14.57 7.48
N PRO A 204 11.28 -14.14 8.77
CA PRO A 204 10.48 -13.01 9.26
C PRO A 204 10.84 -11.67 8.60
N GLN A 205 11.98 -11.59 7.89
CA GLN A 205 12.46 -10.38 7.22
C GLN A 205 11.38 -9.76 6.33
N LYS A 206 10.60 -10.57 5.61
CA LYS A 206 9.56 -10.08 4.72
C LYS A 206 8.42 -9.37 5.45
N ILE A 207 8.10 -9.80 6.68
CA ILE A 207 7.09 -9.14 7.51
C ILE A 207 7.60 -7.78 7.97
N TYR A 208 8.84 -7.71 8.44
CA TYR A 208 9.44 -6.43 8.85
C TYR A 208 9.54 -5.45 7.68
N LEU A 209 9.93 -5.92 6.49
CA LEU A 209 9.96 -5.09 5.28
C LEU A 209 8.57 -4.55 4.92
N LEU A 210 7.52 -5.38 5.00
CA LEU A 210 6.14 -4.95 4.77
C LEU A 210 5.68 -3.90 5.80
N LEU A 211 6.02 -4.08 7.08
CA LEU A 211 5.68 -3.11 8.13
C LEU A 211 6.40 -1.77 7.92
N ILE A 212 7.70 -1.80 7.59
CA ILE A 212 8.47 -0.59 7.31
C ILE A 212 7.96 0.07 6.02
N ALA A 213 7.65 -0.70 4.98
CA ALA A 213 7.05 -0.17 3.75
C ALA A 213 5.69 0.47 4.03
N GLY A 214 4.86 -0.15 4.86
CA GLY A 214 3.58 0.41 5.31
C GLY A 214 3.77 1.74 6.05
N LEU A 215 4.76 1.83 6.95
CA LEU A 215 5.10 3.08 7.65
C LEU A 215 5.55 4.18 6.67
N ILE A 216 6.45 3.85 5.73
CA ILE A 216 6.92 4.80 4.71
C ILE A 216 5.75 5.26 3.84
N CYS A 217 4.93 4.32 3.37
CA CYS A 217 3.77 4.63 2.55
C CYS A 217 2.78 5.49 3.33
N GLY A 218 2.50 5.20 4.60
CA GLY A 218 1.64 6.01 5.46
C GLY A 218 2.17 7.43 5.67
N LEU A 219 3.48 7.60 5.85
CA LEU A 219 4.09 8.93 5.95
C LEU A 219 3.96 9.72 4.64
N LEU A 220 4.21 9.08 3.49
CA LEU A 220 4.04 9.71 2.17
C LEU A 220 2.56 10.01 1.88
N TRP A 221 1.67 9.13 2.31
CA TRP A 221 0.21 9.24 2.20
C TRP A 221 -0.27 10.52 2.89
N GLU A 222 0.10 10.72 4.16
CA GLU A 222 -0.22 11.94 4.91
C GLU A 222 0.47 13.18 4.35
N PHE A 223 1.75 13.05 3.95
CA PHE A 223 2.52 14.17 3.40
C PHE A 223 1.86 14.74 2.13
N TRP A 224 1.53 13.90 1.14
CA TRP A 224 0.90 14.39 -0.08
C TRP A 224 -0.55 14.81 0.13
N ASN A 225 -1.28 14.16 1.05
CA ASN A 225 -2.62 14.59 1.42
C ASN A 225 -2.63 15.98 2.06
N PHE A 226 -1.65 16.29 2.91
CA PHE A 226 -1.54 17.60 3.55
C PHE A 226 -1.50 18.75 2.53
N TRP A 227 -0.68 18.59 1.48
CA TRP A 227 -0.49 19.57 0.41
C TRP A 227 -1.59 19.54 -0.65
N ALA A 228 -2.29 18.41 -0.83
CA ALA A 228 -3.33 18.28 -1.83
C ALA A 228 -4.53 19.21 -1.53
N PRO A 229 -5.03 19.97 -2.51
CA PRO A 229 -6.25 20.76 -2.36
C PRO A 229 -7.46 19.86 -2.16
N SER A 230 -7.63 18.88 -3.06
CA SER A 230 -8.58 17.78 -2.90
C SER A 230 -7.96 16.70 -2.03
N LYS A 231 -8.48 16.56 -0.82
CA LYS A 231 -7.92 15.71 0.24
C LYS A 231 -9.01 15.11 1.10
N TRP A 232 -8.67 14.06 1.84
CA TRP A 232 -9.51 13.66 2.97
C TRP A 232 -9.03 14.37 4.23
N ILE A 233 -9.97 14.60 5.14
CA ILE A 233 -9.69 15.04 6.50
C ILE A 233 -10.33 14.07 7.48
N TYR A 234 -9.64 13.82 8.58
CA TYR A 234 -10.13 12.97 9.65
C TYR A 234 -11.19 13.72 10.46
N MET A 235 -12.19 12.98 10.93
CA MET A 235 -13.14 13.47 11.91
C MET A 235 -12.44 13.50 13.28
N GLU A 236 -11.54 14.45 13.48
CA GLU A 236 -11.12 14.80 14.83
C GLU A 236 -12.31 15.50 15.51
N GLY A 237 -12.76 14.95 16.64
CA GLY A 237 -13.81 15.54 17.44
C GLY A 237 -13.51 17.01 17.76
N ILE A 238 -14.50 17.86 17.55
CA ILE A 238 -14.63 19.14 18.24
C ILE A 238 -14.88 18.84 19.72
#